data_AF-A0A377AX01-F1
#
_entry.id   AF-A0A377AX01-F1
#
_cell.length_a   1.000
_cell.length_b   1.000
_cell.length_c   1.000
_cell.angle_alpha   90.00
_cell.angle_beta   90.00
_cell.angle_gamma   90.00
#
_symmetry.space_group_name_H-M   'P 1'
#
loop_
_entity.id
_entity.type
_entity.pdbx_description
1 polymer ?
#
loop_
_entity_poly.entity_id
_entity_poly.type
_entity_poly.pdbx_seq_one_letter_code
_entity_poly.pdbx_strand_id
1 'polypeptide(L)'
;MSVMFDPDTAIYPFPPKPTPLSIDEKAYYREKIKRLLKERNAVMVAHYYTDPEIQQLAEETGGCISDSLEMARFGAKHPASTLLVAGVRFMGETAKILSPEKNNLMPTLQAECSLDLGCPVEEFNAFCDAHPDRTVVVYANTSAAVKARADWV
;
A
#
# COMPACT_ATOMS: atom_id res chain seq x y z
N MET A 1 -26.05 -0.63 -25.90
CA MET A 1 -26.99 -0.39 -24.80
C MET A 1 -26.18 0.12 -23.63
N SER A 2 -26.42 1.35 -23.18
CA SER A 2 -25.77 1.89 -21.99
C SER A 2 -26.22 1.05 -20.80
N VAL A 3 -25.27 0.40 -20.14
CA VAL A 3 -25.52 -0.22 -18.83
C VAL A 3 -25.72 0.96 -17.89
N MET A 4 -26.98 1.30 -17.62
CA MET A 4 -27.30 2.31 -16.61
C MET A 4 -26.70 1.84 -15.30
N PHE A 5 -25.96 2.74 -14.65
CA PHE A 5 -25.44 2.59 -13.30
C PHE A 5 -26.56 2.07 -12.38
N ASP A 6 -26.40 0.86 -11.87
CA ASP A 6 -27.30 0.28 -10.88
C ASP A 6 -26.78 0.66 -9.47
N PRO A 7 -27.41 1.63 -8.79
CA PRO A 7 -26.96 2.13 -7.49
C PRO A 7 -26.96 1.04 -6.42
N ASP A 8 -27.75 -0.01 -6.56
CA ASP A 8 -27.81 -1.11 -5.57
C ASP A 8 -26.62 -2.07 -5.72
N THR A 9 -26.02 -2.16 -6.91
CA THR A 9 -24.74 -2.86 -7.14
C THR A 9 -23.51 -1.99 -6.86
N ALA A 10 -23.68 -0.68 -6.74
CA ALA A 10 -22.60 0.29 -6.52
C ALA A 10 -22.25 0.49 -5.03
N ILE A 11 -22.96 -0.16 -4.11
CA ILE A 11 -22.67 -0.11 -2.67
C ILE A 11 -21.47 -1.01 -2.40
N TYR A 12 -20.26 -0.44 -2.44
CA TYR A 12 -19.08 -1.14 -1.97
C TYR A 12 -19.24 -1.42 -0.46
N PRO A 13 -19.27 -2.68 0.00
CA PRO A 13 -19.43 -2.98 1.41
C PRO A 13 -18.14 -2.60 2.13
N PHE A 14 -18.14 -1.43 2.76
CA PHE A 14 -17.03 -1.02 3.60
C PHE A 14 -16.90 -2.01 4.76
N PRO A 15 -15.67 -2.44 5.10
CA PRO A 15 -15.46 -3.30 6.26
C PRO A 15 -15.93 -2.59 7.54
N PRO A 16 -16.37 -3.34 8.56
CA PRO A 16 -16.71 -2.75 9.84
C PRO A 16 -15.52 -1.98 10.39
N LYS A 17 -15.78 -0.81 10.98
CA LYS A 17 -14.73 -0.05 11.67
C LYS A 17 -14.16 -0.89 12.81
N PRO A 18 -12.84 -0.84 13.04
CA PRO A 18 -12.22 -1.56 14.15
C PRO A 18 -12.77 -1.07 15.49
N THR A 19 -12.85 -1.97 16.46
CA THR A 19 -13.23 -1.63 17.83
C THR A 19 -12.24 -0.60 18.40
N PRO A 20 -12.71 0.54 18.92
CA PRO A 20 -11.82 1.52 19.53
C PRO A 20 -11.08 0.93 20.73
N LEU A 21 -9.77 1.16 20.78
CA LEU A 21 -8.93 0.82 21.92
C LEU A 21 -9.15 1.81 23.08
N SER A 22 -9.05 1.33 24.31
CA SER A 22 -8.96 2.19 25.50
C SER A 22 -7.66 3.01 25.51
N ILE A 23 -7.60 4.04 26.37
CA ILE A 23 -6.42 4.90 26.49
C ILE A 23 -5.18 4.08 26.88
N ASP A 24 -5.33 3.16 27.83
CA ASP A 24 -4.24 2.31 28.32
C ASP A 24 -3.76 1.33 27.24
N GLU A 25 -4.69 0.74 26.47
CA GLU A 25 -4.34 -0.13 25.34
C GLU A 25 -3.59 0.63 24.25
N LYS A 26 -4.06 1.83 23.89
CA LYS A 26 -3.36 2.69 22.91
C LYS A 26 -1.94 3.00 23.38
N ALA A 27 -1.77 3.42 24.63
CA ALA A 27 -0.45 3.70 25.18
C ALA A 27 0.45 2.45 25.16
N TYR A 28 -0.08 1.30 25.58
CA TYR A 28 0.65 0.02 25.55
C TYR A 28 1.12 -0.34 24.14
N TYR A 29 0.23 -0.31 23.14
CA TYR A 29 0.58 -0.71 21.78
C TYR A 29 1.55 0.27 21.12
N ARG A 30 1.39 1.59 21.34
CA ARG A 30 2.33 2.59 20.80
C ARG A 30 3.75 2.33 21.29
N GLU A 31 3.94 2.15 22.60
CA GLU A 31 5.27 1.88 23.16
C GLU A 31 5.82 0.53 22.70
N LYS A 32 4.97 -0.49 22.60
CA LYS A 32 5.36 -1.80 22.06
C LYS A 32 5.83 -1.70 20.61
N ILE A 33 5.13 -0.95 19.75
CA ILE A 33 5.50 -0.76 18.34
C ILE A 33 6.82 0.00 18.25
N LYS A 34 6.98 1.12 18.98
CA LYS A 34 8.23 1.89 19.01
C LYS A 34 9.42 1.03 19.39
N ARG A 35 9.26 0.18 20.42
CA ARG A 35 10.30 -0.75 20.85
C ARG A 35 10.61 -1.77 19.75
N LEU A 36 9.60 -2.41 19.18
CA LEU A 36 9.77 -3.43 18.14
C LEU A 36 10.41 -2.86 16.85
N LEU A 37 10.08 -1.64 16.46
CA LEU A 37 10.71 -0.99 15.31
C LEU A 37 12.23 -0.88 15.50
N LYS A 38 12.68 -0.47 16.71
CA LYS A 38 14.10 -0.42 17.05
C LYS A 38 14.74 -1.80 17.06
N GLU A 39 14.14 -2.76 17.78
CA GLU A 39 14.64 -4.14 17.90
C GLU A 39 14.79 -4.84 16.53
N ARG A 40 13.94 -4.51 15.57
CA ARG A 40 13.90 -5.12 14.23
C ARG A 40 14.65 -4.31 13.18
N ASN A 41 15.37 -3.25 13.56
CA ASN A 41 15.98 -2.29 12.65
C ASN A 41 15.00 -1.90 11.53
N ALA A 42 13.81 -1.45 11.93
CA ALA A 42 12.69 -1.18 11.07
C ALA A 42 12.32 0.30 11.08
N VAL A 43 11.92 0.80 9.90
CA VAL A 43 11.28 2.11 9.75
C VAL A 43 9.85 1.92 9.27
N MET A 44 8.92 2.75 9.74
CA MET A 44 7.52 2.74 9.31
C MET A 44 7.26 3.89 8.35
N VAL A 45 6.52 3.65 7.28
CA VAL A 45 5.95 4.69 6.41
C VAL A 45 4.44 4.57 6.40
N ALA A 46 3.74 5.70 6.35
CA ALA A 46 2.29 5.73 6.41
C ALA A 46 1.70 6.54 5.25
N HIS A 47 0.66 5.99 4.60
CA HIS A 47 -0.06 6.74 3.58
C HIS A 47 -0.94 7.82 4.22
N TYR A 48 -1.22 8.90 3.48
CA TYR A 48 -2.11 10.00 3.92
C TYR A 48 -3.52 9.56 4.37
N TYR A 49 -3.97 8.38 3.96
CA TYR A 49 -5.30 7.86 4.28
C TYR A 49 -5.33 6.91 5.49
N THR A 50 -4.19 6.70 6.14
CA THR A 50 -4.15 5.91 7.38
C THR A 50 -4.72 6.71 8.56
N ASP A 51 -5.10 6.02 9.63
CA ASP A 51 -5.59 6.69 10.84
C ASP A 51 -4.54 7.67 11.42
N PRO A 52 -4.95 8.82 11.99
CA PRO A 52 -4.03 9.82 12.53
C PRO A 52 -3.03 9.26 13.56
N GLU A 53 -3.43 8.24 14.34
CA GLU A 53 -2.55 7.61 15.31
C GLU A 53 -1.39 6.85 14.66
N ILE A 54 -1.62 6.26 13.48
CA ILE A 54 -0.61 5.56 12.68
C ILE A 54 0.30 6.57 11.98
N GLN A 55 -0.28 7.63 11.43
CA GLN A 55 0.47 8.75 10.84
C GLN A 55 1.46 9.35 11.85
N GLN A 56 0.96 9.70 13.04
CA GLN A 56 1.78 10.25 14.11
C GLN A 56 2.87 9.28 14.57
N LEU A 57 2.56 7.97 14.66
CA LEU A 57 3.55 6.96 15.03
C LEU A 57 4.67 6.84 13.99
N ALA A 58 4.37 7.02 12.70
CA ALA A 58 5.40 7.02 11.65
C ALA A 58 6.37 8.18 11.86
N GLU A 59 5.87 9.40 12.03
CA GLU A 59 6.72 10.58 12.26
C GLU A 59 7.54 10.46 13.55
N GLU A 60 6.90 10.08 14.67
CA GLU A 60 7.56 9.92 15.98
C GLU A 60 8.70 8.88 15.97
N THR A 61 8.67 7.93 15.03
CA THR A 61 9.65 6.84 14.94
C THR A 61 10.71 7.06 13.86
N GLY A 62 10.76 8.25 13.25
CA GLY A 62 11.72 8.59 12.21
C GLY A 62 11.32 8.10 10.81
N GLY A 63 10.05 7.72 10.64
CA GLY A 63 9.42 7.43 9.38
C GLY A 63 8.91 8.67 8.64
N CYS A 64 8.00 8.47 7.69
CA CYS A 64 7.32 9.58 7.01
C CYS A 64 5.85 9.29 6.72
N ILE A 65 5.09 10.37 6.52
CA ILE A 65 3.72 10.35 5.97
C ILE A 65 3.80 10.88 4.54
N SER A 66 3.43 10.08 3.55
CA SER A 66 3.53 10.49 2.15
C SER A 66 2.61 9.71 1.20
N ASP A 67 2.65 10.06 -0.09
CA ASP A 67 1.98 9.30 -1.16
C ASP A 67 2.69 7.97 -1.47
N SER A 68 2.06 7.13 -2.30
CA SER A 68 2.56 5.80 -2.67
C SER A 68 4.00 5.78 -3.18
N LEU A 69 4.40 6.73 -4.02
CA LEU A 69 5.71 6.71 -4.67
C LEU A 69 6.79 7.22 -3.72
N GLU A 70 6.50 8.29 -2.98
CA GLU A 70 7.45 8.84 -2.03
C GLU A 70 7.69 7.90 -0.86
N MET A 71 6.67 7.19 -0.36
CA MET A 71 6.86 6.13 0.66
C MET A 71 7.85 5.06 0.18
N ALA A 72 7.70 4.59 -1.06
CA ALA A 72 8.57 3.57 -1.63
C ALA A 72 10.00 4.08 -1.83
N ARG A 73 10.17 5.33 -2.29
CA ARG A 73 11.48 5.99 -2.46
C ARG A 73 12.18 6.24 -1.13
N PHE A 74 11.46 6.75 -0.14
CA PHE A 74 11.97 6.93 1.22
C PHE A 74 12.44 5.59 1.78
N GLY A 75 11.58 4.58 1.70
CA GLY A 75 11.87 3.23 2.17
C GLY A 75 13.12 2.63 1.55
N ALA A 76 13.31 2.80 0.23
CA ALA A 76 14.50 2.32 -0.48
C ALA A 76 15.79 3.01 -0.03
N LYS A 77 15.74 4.33 0.22
CA LYS A 77 16.91 5.13 0.64
C LYS A 77 17.22 5.02 2.13
N HIS A 78 16.24 4.65 2.96
CA HIS A 78 16.41 4.60 4.41
C HIS A 78 17.37 3.46 4.82
N PRO A 79 18.26 3.65 5.80
CA PRO A 79 19.27 2.64 6.19
C PRO A 79 18.70 1.40 6.88
N ALA A 80 17.49 1.48 7.44
CA ALA A 80 16.81 0.35 8.11
C ALA A 80 16.71 -0.88 7.19
N SER A 81 17.00 -2.07 7.72
CA SER A 81 16.91 -3.33 6.95
C SER A 81 15.47 -3.81 6.77
N THR A 82 14.56 -3.32 7.61
CA THR A 82 13.13 -3.63 7.56
C THR A 82 12.33 -2.36 7.26
N LEU A 83 11.31 -2.47 6.40
CA LEU A 83 10.37 -1.41 6.09
C LEU A 83 8.95 -1.90 6.39
N LEU A 84 8.24 -1.18 7.26
CA LEU A 84 6.82 -1.41 7.55
C LEU A 84 5.99 -0.40 6.76
N VAL A 85 5.23 -0.88 5.77
CA VAL A 85 4.36 -0.05 4.94
C VAL A 85 2.94 -0.08 5.52
N ALA A 86 2.53 1.01 6.17
CA ALA A 86 1.15 1.25 6.56
C ALA A 86 0.38 1.86 5.36
N GLY A 87 -0.08 0.97 4.48
CA GLY A 87 -0.80 1.30 3.26
C GLY A 87 -1.52 0.07 2.70
N VAL A 88 -1.85 0.09 1.41
CA VAL A 88 -2.50 -1.02 0.70
C VAL A 88 -1.49 -1.86 -0.10
N ARG A 89 -1.89 -3.07 -0.51
CA ARG A 89 -0.99 -4.14 -0.98
C ARG A 89 -0.05 -3.68 -2.08
N PHE A 90 -0.57 -3.04 -3.13
CA PHE A 90 0.28 -2.57 -4.24
C PHE A 90 1.38 -1.59 -3.78
N MET A 91 1.16 -0.83 -2.69
CA MET A 91 2.16 0.09 -2.14
C MET A 91 3.31 -0.71 -1.50
N GLY A 92 2.99 -1.76 -0.75
CA GLY A 92 3.99 -2.68 -0.21
C GLY A 92 4.76 -3.43 -1.30
N GLU A 93 4.06 -3.86 -2.35
CA GLU A 93 4.69 -4.45 -3.54
C GLU A 93 5.63 -3.46 -4.24
N THR A 94 5.21 -2.22 -4.41
CA THR A 94 6.04 -1.15 -5.01
C THR A 94 7.28 -0.87 -4.15
N ALA A 95 7.12 -0.82 -2.83
CA ALA A 95 8.25 -0.69 -1.91
C ALA A 95 9.22 -1.88 -2.02
N LYS A 96 8.71 -3.11 -2.18
CA LYS A 96 9.53 -4.30 -2.38
C LYS A 96 10.25 -4.31 -3.73
N ILE A 97 9.62 -3.82 -4.80
CA ILE A 97 10.26 -3.65 -6.11
C ILE A 97 11.45 -2.68 -6.01
N LEU A 98 11.28 -1.54 -5.32
CA LEU A 98 12.36 -0.55 -5.18
C LEU A 98 13.42 -0.92 -4.13
N SER A 99 13.13 -1.87 -3.24
CA SER A 99 14.03 -2.30 -2.19
C SER A 99 14.04 -3.83 -2.01
N PRO A 100 14.48 -4.58 -3.03
CA PRO A 100 14.36 -6.04 -3.06
C PRO A 100 15.10 -6.73 -1.92
N GLU A 101 16.18 -6.13 -1.41
CA GLU A 101 16.98 -6.67 -0.30
C GLU A 101 16.38 -6.41 1.09
N LYS A 102 15.44 -5.47 1.22
CA LYS A 102 14.83 -5.15 2.52
C LYS A 102 13.73 -6.14 2.86
N ASN A 103 13.57 -6.39 4.16
CA ASN A 103 12.38 -7.08 4.67
C ASN A 103 11.20 -6.10 4.67
N ASN A 104 10.24 -6.29 3.76
CA ASN A 104 9.05 -5.44 3.65
C ASN A 104 7.87 -6.09 4.37
N LEU A 105 7.27 -5.36 5.29
CA LEU A 105 6.14 -5.80 6.09
C LEU A 105 4.94 -4.90 5.82
N MET A 106 3.76 -5.52 5.87
CA MET A 106 2.49 -4.82 5.91
C MET A 106 1.70 -5.32 7.12
N PRO A 107 0.92 -4.47 7.81
CA PRO A 107 0.07 -4.92 8.90
C PRO A 107 -0.91 -6.03 8.50
N THR A 108 -1.40 -5.97 7.27
CA THR A 108 -2.30 -6.97 6.67
C THR A 108 -2.18 -6.91 5.15
N LEU A 109 -2.17 -8.08 4.50
CA LEU A 109 -2.19 -8.18 3.03
C LEU A 109 -3.61 -8.03 2.45
N GLN A 110 -4.63 -7.98 3.32
CA GLN A 110 -6.03 -7.73 2.98
C GLN A 110 -6.35 -6.22 2.89
N ALA A 111 -5.39 -5.34 3.17
CA ALA A 111 -5.50 -3.93 2.84
C ALA A 111 -5.31 -3.77 1.32
N GLU A 112 -6.41 -3.73 0.57
CA GLU A 112 -6.40 -3.75 -0.90
C GLU A 112 -6.91 -2.43 -1.50
N CYS A 113 -6.73 -2.26 -2.81
CA CYS A 113 -7.25 -1.14 -3.57
C CYS A 113 -8.23 -1.66 -4.62
N SER A 114 -9.46 -1.14 -4.65
CA SER A 114 -10.45 -1.55 -5.64
C SER A 114 -10.02 -1.28 -7.09
N LEU A 115 -9.19 -0.26 -7.34
CA LEU A 115 -8.64 0.02 -8.66
C LEU A 115 -7.61 -1.03 -9.11
N ASP A 116 -6.81 -1.54 -8.17
CA ASP A 116 -5.88 -2.63 -8.42
C ASP A 116 -6.65 -3.92 -8.71
N LEU A 117 -7.60 -4.28 -7.83
CA LEU A 117 -8.45 -5.46 -8.00
C LEU A 117 -9.28 -5.42 -9.28
N GLY A 118 -9.70 -4.22 -9.71
CA GLY A 118 -10.44 -3.99 -10.95
C GLY A 118 -9.60 -4.11 -12.23
N CYS A 119 -8.30 -4.39 -12.13
CA CYS A 119 -7.40 -4.59 -13.27
C CYS A 119 -6.72 -5.97 -13.19
N PRO A 120 -7.43 -7.08 -13.49
CA PRO A 120 -6.84 -8.41 -13.49
C PRO A 120 -5.77 -8.55 -14.57
N VAL A 121 -4.63 -9.15 -14.21
CA VAL A 121 -3.47 -9.25 -15.11
C VAL A 121 -3.76 -10.01 -16.41
N GLU A 122 -4.58 -11.06 -16.38
CA GLU A 122 -4.88 -11.85 -17.57
C GLU A 122 -5.71 -11.07 -18.60
N GLU A 123 -6.72 -10.34 -18.13
CA GLU A 123 -7.54 -9.46 -18.98
C GLU A 123 -6.71 -8.30 -19.52
N PHE A 124 -5.84 -7.72 -18.68
CA PHE A 124 -4.93 -6.66 -19.07
C PHE A 124 -3.91 -7.13 -20.13
N ASN A 125 -3.33 -8.31 -19.97
CA ASN A 125 -2.41 -8.91 -20.95
C ASN A 125 -3.08 -9.10 -22.30
N ALA A 126 -4.27 -9.70 -22.33
CA ALA A 126 -5.03 -9.90 -23.55
C ALA A 126 -5.37 -8.56 -24.24
N PHE A 127 -5.69 -7.53 -23.46
CA PHE A 127 -5.92 -6.18 -23.98
C PHE A 127 -4.65 -5.58 -24.61
N CYS A 128 -3.50 -5.69 -23.95
CA CYS A 128 -2.22 -5.24 -24.51
C CYS A 128 -1.83 -6.00 -25.78
N ASP A 129 -2.00 -7.33 -25.81
CA ASP A 129 -1.69 -8.16 -26.97
C ASP A 129 -2.56 -7.83 -28.20
N ALA A 130 -3.81 -7.39 -27.98
CA ALA A 130 -4.69 -6.91 -29.04
C ALA A 130 -4.27 -5.53 -29.61
N HIS A 131 -3.39 -4.79 -28.92
CA HIS A 131 -2.95 -3.45 -29.30
C HIS A 131 -1.41 -3.30 -29.20
N PRO A 132 -0.65 -4.10 -29.96
CA PRO A 132 0.80 -4.23 -29.78
C PRO A 132 1.60 -2.99 -30.21
N ASP A 133 0.97 -2.05 -30.94
CA ASP A 133 1.56 -0.80 -31.42
C ASP A 133 1.49 0.34 -30.38
N ARG A 134 0.92 0.09 -29.19
CA ARG A 134 0.64 1.11 -28.18
C ARG A 134 1.64 1.06 -27.03
N THR A 135 2.00 2.24 -26.52
CA THR A 135 2.73 2.38 -25.25
C THR A 135 1.79 2.12 -24.08
N VAL A 136 2.18 1.21 -23.21
CA VAL A 136 1.43 0.80 -22.02
C VAL A 136 1.86 1.64 -20.83
N VAL A 137 0.97 2.52 -20.37
CA VAL A 137 1.17 3.32 -19.16
C VAL A 137 0.15 2.88 -18.12
N VAL A 138 0.61 2.48 -16.95
CA VAL A 138 -0.25 2.08 -15.84
C VAL A 138 -0.08 3.05 -14.68
N TYR A 139 -1.12 3.23 -13.88
CA TYR A 139 -1.00 4.03 -12.67
C TYR A 139 -0.35 3.21 -11.55
N ALA A 140 0.25 3.89 -10.56
CA ALA A 140 0.86 3.25 -9.40
C ALA A 140 -0.10 2.29 -8.66
N ASN A 141 -1.41 2.57 -8.68
CA ASN A 141 -2.46 1.79 -8.03
C ASN A 141 -2.86 0.53 -8.84
N THR A 142 -1.88 -0.27 -9.21
CA THR A 142 -2.02 -1.54 -9.95
C THR A 142 -1.11 -2.60 -9.35
N SER A 143 -1.39 -3.89 -9.54
CA SER A 143 -0.56 -4.96 -8.99
C SER A 143 0.85 -4.97 -9.58
N ALA A 144 1.81 -5.57 -8.86
CA ALA A 144 3.15 -5.83 -9.40
C ALA A 144 3.12 -6.58 -10.74
N ALA A 145 2.17 -7.49 -10.93
CA ALA A 145 2.02 -8.26 -12.16
C ALA A 145 1.60 -7.37 -13.35
N VAL A 146 0.66 -6.45 -13.14
CA VAL A 146 0.27 -5.45 -14.15
C VAL A 146 1.42 -4.49 -14.44
N LYS A 147 2.15 -4.03 -13.42
CA LYS A 147 3.34 -3.19 -13.60
C LYS A 147 4.41 -3.87 -14.45
N ALA A 148 4.60 -5.18 -14.31
CA ALA A 148 5.57 -5.93 -15.10
C ALA A 148 5.25 -5.98 -16.60
N ARG A 149 3.98 -5.75 -16.98
CA ARG A 149 3.53 -5.67 -18.38
C ARG A 149 3.62 -4.25 -18.95
N ALA A 150 3.81 -3.23 -18.12
CA ALA A 150 3.78 -1.84 -18.53
C ALA A 150 5.15 -1.31 -18.99
N ASP A 151 5.14 -0.37 -19.92
CA ASP A 151 6.32 0.40 -20.30
C ASP A 151 6.63 1.49 -19.25
N TRP A 152 5.58 2.07 -18.66
CA TRP A 152 5.67 3.13 -17.66
C TRP A 152 4.67 2.92 -16.52
N VAL A 153 5.10 3.29 -15.31
CA VAL A 153 4.30 3.33 -14.07
C VAL A 153 4.25 4.76 -13.54
#